data_AF-A0A2E1XBH6-F1
#
_entry.id   AF-A0A2E1XBH6-F1
#
_cell.length_a   1.000
_cell.length_b   1.000
_cell.length_c   1.000
_cell.angle_alpha   90.00
_cell.angle_beta   90.00
_cell.angle_gamma   90.00
#
_symmetry.space_group_name_H-M   'P 1'
#
loop_
_entity.id
_entity.type
_entity.pdbx_description
1 polymer ?
#
loop_
_entity_poly.entity_id
_entity_poly.type
_entity_poly.pdbx_seq_one_letter_code
_entity_poly.pdbx_strand_id
1 'polypeptide(L)'
;MARALLILAAANAALSIPMAMLVKRDFSKRGRVSIPMAVWTGAAMHGNALLLFAIAWFDRGSLGAPSILTSAAGGFFAIAGAALIYLGRSAYADFSRVYGLKEDELIDRGVYRWSRNPQYVGYALFLGGVSLAALSVWAFVLTLSFALFIHCYIVSVEEPHLRAAFGRAYESYLRQTARYFRPPSGRRNDVNEKL
;
A
#
# COMPACT_ATOMS: atom_id res chain seq x y z
N MET A 1 -9.69 -25.72 10.59
CA MET A 1 -8.50 -25.04 10.02
C MET A 1 -8.74 -23.55 9.79
N ALA A 2 -9.76 -23.15 9.01
CA ALA A 2 -10.07 -21.73 8.74
C ALA A 2 -10.23 -20.85 10.00
N ARG A 3 -10.92 -21.32 11.04
CA ARG A 3 -11.07 -20.56 12.31
C ARG A 3 -9.73 -20.21 12.98
N ALA A 4 -8.76 -21.12 12.96
CA ALA A 4 -7.44 -20.87 13.53
C ALA A 4 -6.67 -19.80 12.73
N LEU A 5 -6.78 -19.85 11.39
CA LEU A 5 -6.18 -18.84 10.52
C LEU A 5 -6.80 -17.46 10.72
N LEU A 6 -8.11 -17.38 10.93
CA LEU A 6 -8.79 -16.12 11.24
C LEU A 6 -8.35 -15.53 12.58
N ILE A 7 -8.17 -16.36 13.60
CA ILE A 7 -7.64 -15.93 14.90
C ILE A 7 -6.20 -15.42 14.74
N LEU A 8 -5.36 -16.11 13.97
CA LEU A 8 -3.99 -15.68 13.68
C LEU A 8 -3.97 -14.38 12.89
N ALA A 9 -4.86 -14.22 11.89
CA ALA A 9 -5.00 -12.99 11.12
C ALA A 9 -5.43 -11.82 12.01
N ALA A 10 -6.40 -12.03 12.91
CA ALA A 10 -6.81 -11.01 13.87
C ALA A 10 -5.68 -10.64 14.84
N ALA A 11 -4.95 -11.62 15.37
CA ALA A 11 -3.81 -11.40 16.26
C ALA A 11 -2.68 -10.62 15.55
N ASN A 12 -2.36 -10.99 14.30
CA ASN A 12 -1.34 -10.30 13.52
C ASN A 12 -1.77 -8.89 13.07
N ALA A 13 -3.06 -8.69 12.76
CA ALA A 13 -3.63 -7.36 12.52
C ALA A 13 -3.56 -6.49 13.78
N ALA A 14 -3.75 -7.06 14.97
CA ALA A 14 -3.60 -6.33 16.23
C ALA A 14 -2.17 -5.81 16.44
N LEU A 15 -1.14 -6.53 15.96
CA LEU A 15 0.24 -6.02 15.94
C LEU A 15 0.39 -4.78 15.04
N SER A 16 -0.47 -4.61 14.04
CA SER A 16 -0.43 -3.43 13.17
C SER A 16 -1.13 -2.20 13.77
N ILE A 17 -1.92 -2.35 14.84
CA ILE A 17 -2.66 -1.23 15.46
C ILE A 17 -1.71 -0.16 16.04
N PRO A 18 -0.73 -0.50 16.90
CA PRO A 18 0.19 0.52 17.44
C PRO A 18 1.15 1.06 16.38
N MET A 19 1.25 0.41 15.21
CA MET A 19 2.16 0.78 14.14
C MET A 19 2.03 2.24 13.72
N ALA A 20 0.81 2.68 13.41
CA ALA A 20 0.58 4.03 12.91
C ALA A 20 1.05 5.08 13.93
N MET A 21 0.78 4.86 15.22
CA MET A 21 1.19 5.77 16.29
C MET A 21 2.71 5.79 16.49
N LEU A 22 3.35 4.62 16.46
CA LEU A 22 4.79 4.50 16.68
C LEU A 22 5.59 5.03 15.49
N VAL A 23 5.15 4.78 14.25
CA VAL A 23 5.75 5.34 13.04
C VAL A 23 5.58 6.86 13.02
N LYS A 24 4.38 7.37 13.34
CA LYS A 24 4.16 8.82 13.49
C LYS A 24 5.11 9.45 14.50
N ARG A 25 5.31 8.80 15.65
CA ARG A 25 6.26 9.24 16.69
C ARG A 25 7.69 9.27 16.18
N ASP A 26 8.12 8.24 15.44
CA ASP A 26 9.46 8.18 14.85
C ASP A 26 9.66 9.31 13.84
N PHE A 27 8.69 9.54 12.95
CA PHE A 27 8.72 10.67 12.02
C PHE A 27 8.83 12.01 12.74
N SER A 28 8.03 12.26 13.77
CA SER A 28 8.10 13.53 14.52
C SER A 28 9.42 13.73 15.28
N LYS A 29 10.05 12.66 15.77
CA LYS A 29 11.27 12.75 16.58
C LYS A 29 12.56 12.68 15.77
N ARG A 30 12.55 11.96 14.65
CA ARG A 30 13.76 11.58 13.90
C ARG A 30 13.72 12.04 12.44
N GLY A 31 12.56 12.46 11.92
CA GLY A 31 12.34 12.71 10.50
C GLY A 31 12.34 11.45 9.63
N ARG A 32 12.41 10.26 10.24
CA ARG A 32 12.47 8.95 9.56
C ARG A 32 12.04 7.83 10.50
N VAL A 33 11.69 6.69 9.93
CA VAL A 33 11.38 5.45 10.64
C VAL A 33 12.67 4.84 11.22
N SER A 34 12.63 4.31 12.45
CA SER A 34 13.75 3.56 13.01
C SER A 34 13.85 2.14 12.43
N ILE A 35 15.05 1.56 12.38
CA ILE A 35 15.25 0.20 11.85
C ILE A 35 14.37 -0.84 12.57
N PRO A 36 14.30 -0.88 13.93
CA PRO A 36 13.42 -1.84 14.60
C PRO A 36 11.95 -1.67 14.21
N MET A 37 11.51 -0.44 14.02
CA MET A 37 10.15 -0.13 13.57
C MET A 37 9.94 -0.62 12.13
N ALA A 38 10.87 -0.36 11.20
CA ALA A 38 10.79 -0.84 9.82
C ALA A 38 10.75 -2.37 9.74
N VAL A 39 11.54 -3.07 10.55
CA VAL A 39 11.51 -4.54 10.62
C VAL A 39 10.17 -5.05 11.15
N TRP A 40 9.68 -4.48 12.25
CA TRP A 40 8.41 -4.91 12.86
C TRP A 40 7.20 -4.62 11.96
N THR A 41 7.12 -3.42 11.39
CA THR A 41 6.08 -3.03 10.41
C THR A 41 6.12 -3.94 9.19
N GLY A 42 7.31 -4.22 8.67
CA GLY A 42 7.52 -5.19 7.60
C GLY A 42 6.99 -6.57 7.97
N ALA A 43 7.37 -7.11 9.13
CA ALA A 43 6.91 -8.42 9.60
C ALA A 43 5.38 -8.46 9.78
N ALA A 44 4.78 -7.45 10.40
CA ALA A 44 3.33 -7.39 10.61
C ALA A 44 2.56 -7.31 9.28
N MET A 45 3.00 -6.47 8.33
CA MET A 45 2.35 -6.34 7.03
C MET A 45 2.49 -7.59 6.15
N HIS A 46 3.71 -8.16 6.04
CA HIS A 46 3.92 -9.39 5.26
C HIS A 46 3.26 -10.60 5.92
N GLY A 47 3.19 -10.65 7.25
CA GLY A 47 2.42 -11.65 8.00
C GLY A 47 0.95 -11.64 7.62
N ASN A 48 0.33 -10.46 7.51
CA ASN A 48 -1.07 -10.35 7.07
C ASN A 48 -1.26 -10.84 5.62
N ALA A 49 -0.31 -10.54 4.73
CA ALA A 49 -0.36 -11.04 3.35
C ALA A 49 -0.23 -12.58 3.29
N LEU A 50 0.69 -13.17 4.05
CA LEU A 50 0.84 -14.63 4.13
C LEU A 50 -0.41 -15.31 4.69
N LEU A 51 -1.02 -14.74 5.73
CA LEU A 51 -2.27 -15.23 6.29
C LEU A 51 -3.43 -15.11 5.31
N LEU A 52 -3.48 -14.03 4.51
CA LEU A 52 -4.46 -13.88 3.45
C LEU A 52 -4.31 -14.98 2.40
N PHE A 53 -3.08 -15.31 1.96
CA PHE A 53 -2.87 -16.44 1.04
C PHE A 53 -3.31 -17.78 1.62
N ALA A 54 -2.97 -18.04 2.88
CA ALA A 54 -3.42 -19.26 3.56
C ALA A 54 -4.95 -19.32 3.64
N ILE A 55 -5.60 -18.22 4.02
CA ILE A 55 -7.07 -18.14 4.08
C ILE A 55 -7.68 -18.31 2.69
N ALA A 56 -7.17 -17.61 1.67
CA ALA A 56 -7.64 -17.77 0.29
C ALA A 56 -7.52 -19.21 -0.21
N TRP A 57 -6.52 -19.97 0.25
CA TRP A 57 -6.37 -21.39 -0.07
C TRP A 57 -7.39 -22.27 0.67
N PHE A 58 -7.50 -22.12 2.00
CA PHE A 58 -8.33 -23.01 2.83
C PHE A 58 -9.82 -22.64 2.86
N ASP A 59 -10.16 -21.39 2.55
CA ASP A 59 -11.54 -20.86 2.42
C ASP A 59 -11.94 -20.68 0.94
N ARG A 60 -11.19 -21.31 0.03
CA ARG A 60 -11.45 -21.24 -1.41
C ARG A 60 -12.88 -21.69 -1.73
N GLY A 61 -13.61 -20.86 -2.46
CA GLY A 61 -14.96 -21.14 -2.92
C GLY A 61 -16.06 -20.97 -1.88
N SER A 62 -15.79 -20.30 -0.75
CA SER A 62 -16.79 -20.01 0.27
C SER A 62 -17.91 -19.07 -0.22
N LEU A 63 -17.67 -18.31 -1.29
CA LEU A 63 -18.68 -17.51 -2.01
C LEU A 63 -19.26 -18.23 -3.26
N GLY A 64 -18.92 -19.50 -3.46
CA GLY A 64 -19.27 -20.30 -4.63
C GLY A 64 -18.03 -20.84 -5.36
N ALA A 65 -18.22 -21.86 -6.21
CA ALA A 65 -17.10 -22.49 -6.92
C ALA A 65 -16.39 -21.50 -7.85
N PRO A 66 -15.07 -21.28 -7.72
CA PRO A 66 -14.33 -20.41 -8.63
C PRO A 66 -14.40 -20.94 -10.06
N SER A 67 -14.96 -20.13 -10.96
CA SER A 67 -14.96 -20.40 -12.40
C SER A 67 -13.62 -20.04 -13.04
N ILE A 68 -13.43 -20.45 -14.30
CA ILE A 68 -12.29 -19.99 -15.11
C ILE A 68 -12.27 -18.47 -15.24
N LEU A 69 -13.45 -17.85 -15.37
CA LEU A 69 -13.58 -16.41 -15.53
C LEU A 69 -13.17 -15.67 -14.26
N THR A 70 -13.66 -16.09 -13.08
CA THR A 70 -13.30 -15.46 -11.81
C THR A 70 -11.83 -15.68 -11.48
N SER A 71 -11.30 -16.87 -11.80
CA SER A 71 -9.87 -17.18 -11.63
C SER A 71 -8.98 -16.34 -12.55
N ALA A 72 -9.35 -16.18 -13.83
CA ALA A 72 -8.62 -15.36 -14.79
C ALA A 72 -8.69 -13.86 -14.43
N ALA A 73 -9.86 -13.36 -14.07
CA ALA A 73 -10.03 -11.97 -13.63
C ALA A 73 -9.22 -11.69 -12.35
N GLY A 74 -9.27 -12.58 -11.36
CA GLY A 74 -8.48 -12.46 -10.14
C GLY A 74 -6.98 -12.50 -10.42
N GLY A 75 -6.53 -13.42 -11.28
CA GLY A 75 -5.14 -13.49 -11.74
C GLY A 75 -4.68 -12.21 -12.46
N PHE A 76 -5.52 -11.65 -13.32
CA PHE A 76 -5.24 -10.38 -13.99
C PHE A 76 -5.04 -9.23 -12.99
N PHE A 77 -5.95 -9.05 -12.02
CA PHE A 77 -5.81 -8.01 -11.00
C PHE A 77 -4.60 -8.26 -10.09
N ALA A 78 -4.28 -9.52 -9.78
CA ALA A 78 -3.09 -9.87 -9.03
C ALA A 78 -1.82 -9.43 -9.79
N ILE A 79 -1.70 -9.80 -11.05
CA ILE A 79 -0.53 -9.44 -11.89
C ILE A 79 -0.44 -7.92 -12.06
N ALA A 80 -1.55 -7.24 -12.34
CA ALA A 80 -1.58 -5.78 -12.47
C ALA A 80 -1.16 -5.09 -11.17
N GLY A 81 -1.63 -5.58 -10.02
CA GLY A 81 -1.25 -5.07 -8.71
C GLY A 81 0.25 -5.27 -8.42
N ALA A 82 0.78 -6.46 -8.71
CA ALA A 82 2.21 -6.77 -8.56
C ALA A 82 3.08 -5.87 -9.45
N ALA A 83 2.68 -5.64 -10.70
CA ALA A 83 3.36 -4.72 -11.61
C ALA A 83 3.37 -3.30 -11.06
N LEU A 84 2.26 -2.81 -10.49
CA LEU A 84 2.18 -1.47 -9.92
C LEU A 84 3.04 -1.32 -8.66
N ILE A 85 3.12 -2.34 -7.81
CA ILE A 85 4.04 -2.39 -6.66
C ILE A 85 5.48 -2.32 -7.16
N TYR A 86 5.85 -3.13 -8.16
CA TYR A 86 7.20 -3.15 -8.72
C TYR A 86 7.59 -1.78 -9.29
N LEU A 87 6.73 -1.19 -10.12
CA LEU A 87 6.96 0.13 -10.70
C LEU A 87 7.07 1.20 -9.61
N GLY A 88 6.21 1.16 -8.58
CA GLY A 88 6.27 2.08 -7.45
C GLY A 88 7.58 1.97 -6.67
N ARG A 89 8.05 0.75 -6.38
CA ARG A 89 9.33 0.55 -5.67
C ARG A 89 10.53 0.97 -6.53
N SER A 90 10.48 0.69 -7.83
CA SER A 90 11.54 1.08 -8.76
C SER A 90 11.73 2.60 -8.86
N ALA A 91 10.65 3.38 -8.69
CA ALA A 91 10.70 4.84 -8.74
C ALA A 91 11.54 5.46 -7.60
N TYR A 92 11.64 4.79 -6.45
CA TYR A 92 12.45 5.25 -5.31
C TYR A 92 13.95 5.07 -5.51
N ALA A 93 14.37 4.13 -6.36
CA ALA A 93 15.76 3.71 -6.63
C ALA A 93 16.60 3.27 -5.41
N ASP A 94 16.14 3.51 -4.18
CA ASP A 94 16.81 3.22 -2.91
C ASP A 94 15.81 2.55 -1.96
N PHE A 95 16.15 1.34 -1.50
CA PHE A 95 15.33 0.57 -0.56
C PHE A 95 15.10 1.31 0.77
N SER A 96 16.04 2.15 1.20
CA SER A 96 15.93 2.90 2.45
C SER A 96 14.73 3.86 2.42
N ARG A 97 14.42 4.44 1.25
CA ARG A 97 13.26 5.31 1.09
C ARG A 97 11.94 4.54 1.10
N VAL A 98 11.93 3.34 0.50
CA VAL A 98 10.73 2.49 0.48
C VAL A 98 10.27 2.10 1.90
N TYR A 99 11.20 1.94 2.84
CA TYR A 99 10.89 1.62 4.24
C TYR A 99 10.85 2.85 5.16
N GLY A 100 10.90 4.07 4.61
CA GLY A 100 10.91 5.31 5.39
C GLY A 100 12.16 5.50 6.26
N LEU A 101 13.25 4.78 5.99
CA LEU A 101 14.53 4.91 6.68
C LEU A 101 15.34 6.14 6.22
N LYS A 102 14.91 6.76 5.11
CA LYS A 102 15.56 7.91 4.47
C LYS A 102 14.50 8.77 3.79
N GLU A 103 14.47 10.06 4.13
CA GLU A 103 13.47 11.04 3.66
C GLU A 103 14.16 12.28 3.09
N ASP A 104 14.84 12.11 1.95
CA ASP A 104 15.69 13.15 1.32
C ASP A 104 15.16 13.62 -0.04
N GLU A 105 14.13 12.97 -0.58
CA GLU A 105 13.63 13.24 -1.93
C GLU A 105 12.12 12.94 -2.01
N LEU A 106 11.35 13.91 -2.50
CA LEU A 106 9.94 13.68 -2.82
C LEU A 106 9.83 12.97 -4.17
N ILE A 107 9.22 11.78 -4.17
CA ILE A 107 9.02 11.00 -5.39
C ILE A 107 7.66 11.34 -6.02
N ASP A 108 7.68 12.11 -7.11
CA ASP A 108 6.49 12.59 -7.84
C ASP A 108 6.49 12.19 -9.33
N ARG A 109 7.41 11.31 -9.74
CA ARG A 109 7.64 10.89 -11.13
C ARG A 109 7.15 9.49 -11.45
N GLY A 110 7.02 9.18 -12.75
CA GLY A 110 6.60 7.85 -13.20
C GLY A 110 5.17 7.52 -12.76
N VAL A 111 4.97 6.34 -12.14
CA VAL A 111 3.66 5.93 -11.62
C VAL A 111 3.13 6.83 -10.50
N TYR A 112 4.01 7.59 -9.84
CA TYR A 112 3.61 8.58 -8.82
C TYR A 112 2.88 9.80 -9.42
N ARG A 113 2.91 10.00 -10.75
CA ARG A 113 2.08 11.04 -11.41
C ARG A 113 0.59 10.67 -11.51
N TRP A 114 0.27 9.38 -11.38
CA TRP A 114 -1.10 8.86 -11.49
C TRP A 114 -1.77 8.73 -10.13
N SER A 115 -0.96 8.54 -9.10
CA SER A 115 -1.38 8.27 -7.73
C SER A 115 -0.26 8.71 -6.82
N ARG A 116 -0.59 9.36 -5.70
CA ARG A 116 0.40 9.60 -4.65
C ARG A 116 0.76 8.32 -3.89
N ASN A 117 -0.04 7.27 -4.05
CA ASN A 117 0.04 6.00 -3.31
C ASN A 117 -0.04 4.78 -4.24
N PRO A 118 0.75 4.70 -5.34
CA PRO A 118 0.58 3.66 -6.36
C PRO A 118 0.89 2.27 -5.81
N GLN A 119 1.85 2.14 -4.89
CA GLN A 119 2.16 0.86 -4.24
C GLN A 119 0.97 0.35 -3.42
N TYR A 120 0.29 1.21 -2.65
CA TYR A 120 -0.88 0.84 -1.88
C TYR A 120 -2.07 0.44 -2.75
N VAL A 121 -2.28 1.13 -3.88
CA VAL A 121 -3.25 0.70 -4.90
C VAL A 121 -2.86 -0.67 -5.45
N GLY A 122 -1.58 -0.88 -5.74
CA GLY A 122 -1.06 -2.17 -6.19
C GLY A 122 -1.29 -3.29 -5.19
N TYR A 123 -1.08 -3.06 -3.89
CA TYR A 123 -1.40 -4.02 -2.84
C TYR A 123 -2.90 -4.33 -2.77
N ALA A 124 -3.77 -3.32 -2.87
CA ALA A 124 -5.22 -3.55 -2.88
C ALA A 124 -5.66 -4.38 -4.10
N LEU A 125 -5.13 -4.09 -5.29
CA LEU A 125 -5.38 -4.88 -6.50
C LEU A 125 -4.84 -6.31 -6.38
N PHE A 126 -3.64 -6.44 -5.80
CA PHE A 126 -2.97 -7.72 -5.64
C PHE A 126 -3.77 -8.66 -4.72
N LEU A 127 -4.05 -8.20 -3.50
CA LEU A 127 -4.78 -8.98 -2.49
C LEU A 127 -6.26 -9.19 -2.89
N GLY A 128 -6.87 -8.20 -3.53
CA GLY A 128 -8.22 -8.30 -4.10
C GLY A 128 -8.30 -9.31 -5.24
N GLY A 129 -7.29 -9.34 -6.12
CA GLY A 129 -7.18 -10.32 -7.20
C GLY A 129 -7.04 -11.74 -6.67
N VAL A 130 -6.21 -11.95 -5.65
CA VAL A 130 -6.09 -13.25 -4.94
C VAL A 130 -7.43 -13.67 -4.33
N SER A 131 -8.11 -12.75 -3.64
CA SER A 131 -9.43 -12.99 -3.03
C SER A 131 -10.48 -13.36 -4.08
N LEU A 132 -10.48 -12.67 -5.23
CA LEU A 132 -11.38 -12.94 -6.34
C LEU A 132 -11.10 -14.29 -7.02
N ALA A 133 -9.83 -14.61 -7.25
CA ALA A 133 -9.42 -15.89 -7.84
C ALA A 133 -9.77 -17.08 -6.95
N ALA A 134 -9.82 -16.85 -5.63
CA ALA A 134 -10.25 -17.83 -4.64
C ALA A 134 -11.76 -17.85 -4.38
N LEU A 135 -12.49 -16.79 -4.74
CA LEU A 135 -13.86 -16.54 -4.26
C LEU A 135 -14.01 -16.80 -2.75
N SER A 136 -13.07 -16.28 -1.95
CA SER A 136 -13.04 -16.46 -0.51
C SER A 136 -13.60 -15.21 0.20
N VAL A 137 -14.69 -15.38 0.96
CA VAL A 137 -15.29 -14.32 1.77
C VAL A 137 -14.29 -13.73 2.75
N TRP A 138 -13.49 -14.57 3.41
CA TRP A 138 -12.57 -14.12 4.43
C TRP A 138 -11.31 -13.46 3.86
N ALA A 139 -10.84 -13.89 2.69
CA ALA A 139 -9.77 -13.19 1.98
C ALA A 139 -10.24 -11.77 1.55
N PHE A 140 -11.48 -11.63 1.08
CA PHE A 140 -12.07 -10.33 0.77
C PHE A 140 -12.19 -9.43 2.00
N VAL A 141 -12.68 -9.96 3.13
CA VAL A 141 -12.76 -9.20 4.40
C VAL A 141 -11.37 -8.68 4.80
N LEU A 142 -10.34 -9.53 4.77
CA LEU A 142 -8.98 -9.11 5.10
C LEU A 142 -8.42 -8.08 4.12
N THR A 143 -8.71 -8.22 2.82
CA THR A 143 -8.32 -7.23 1.81
C THR A 143 -8.95 -5.86 2.11
N LEU A 144 -10.23 -5.83 2.46
CA LEU A 144 -10.94 -4.59 2.79
C LEU A 144 -10.43 -3.98 4.11
N SER A 145 -10.19 -4.80 5.13
CA SER A 145 -9.58 -4.36 6.38
C SER A 145 -8.19 -3.76 6.16
N PHE A 146 -7.37 -4.38 5.31
CA PHE A 146 -6.06 -3.86 4.90
C PHE A 146 -6.20 -2.50 4.18
N ALA A 147 -7.09 -2.40 3.19
CA ALA A 147 -7.29 -1.16 2.45
C ALA A 147 -7.75 -0.01 3.35
N LEU A 148 -8.65 -0.28 4.30
CA LEU A 148 -9.11 0.69 5.29
C LEU A 148 -7.98 1.12 6.24
N PHE A 149 -7.21 0.16 6.76
CA PHE A 149 -6.07 0.45 7.62
C PHE A 149 -5.04 1.34 6.91
N ILE A 150 -4.70 1.01 5.66
CA ILE A 150 -3.79 1.80 4.84
C ILE A 150 -4.35 3.19 4.54
N HIS A 151 -5.64 3.33 4.26
CA HIS A 151 -6.26 4.64 4.10
C HIS A 151 -6.06 5.51 5.35
N CYS A 152 -6.38 4.97 6.53
CA CYS A 152 -6.19 5.65 7.80
C CYS A 152 -4.72 6.02 8.06
N TYR A 153 -3.79 5.11 7.73
CA TYR A 153 -2.36 5.33 7.84
C TYR A 153 -1.89 6.48 6.95
N ILE A 154 -2.25 6.48 5.66
CA ILE A 154 -1.89 7.53 4.69
C ILE A 154 -2.33 8.88 5.22
N VAL A 155 -3.60 9.02 5.62
CA VAL A 155 -4.18 10.31 6.03
C VAL A 155 -3.62 10.80 7.37
N SER A 156 -3.38 9.89 8.32
CA SER A 156 -3.05 10.26 9.70
C SER A 156 -1.56 10.35 10.00
N VAL A 157 -0.74 9.72 9.16
CA VAL A 157 0.70 9.53 9.37
C VAL A 157 1.51 10.04 8.17
N GLU A 158 1.30 9.46 6.99
CA GLU A 158 2.17 9.70 5.83
C GLU A 158 1.99 11.10 5.23
N GLU A 159 0.76 11.50 4.88
CA GLU A 159 0.53 12.83 4.27
C GLU A 159 0.95 13.99 5.21
N PRO A 160 0.65 13.95 6.52
CA PRO A 160 1.17 14.96 7.45
C PRO A 160 2.70 14.97 7.54
N HIS A 161 3.35 13.80 7.51
CA HIS A 161 4.80 13.71 7.54
C HIS A 161 5.42 14.30 6.26
N LEU A 162 4.93 13.90 5.08
CA LEU A 162 5.41 14.41 3.79
C LEU A 162 5.19 15.92 3.65
N ARG A 163 4.07 16.44 4.16
CA ARG A 163 3.82 17.89 4.25
C ARG A 163 4.85 18.59 5.13
N ALA A 164 5.18 18.03 6.29
CA ALA A 164 6.19 18.59 7.18
C ALA A 164 7.61 18.51 6.59
N ALA A 165 7.95 17.42 5.90
CA ALA A 165 9.27 17.19 5.32
C ALA A 165 9.55 18.04 4.07
N PHE A 166 8.56 18.17 3.17
CA PHE A 166 8.77 18.77 1.83
C PHE A 166 7.99 20.08 1.60
N GLY A 167 7.10 20.47 2.51
CA GLY A 167 6.40 21.77 2.49
C GLY A 167 5.74 22.09 1.14
N ARG A 168 6.16 23.18 0.50
CA ARG A 168 5.56 23.68 -0.76
C ARG A 168 5.68 22.70 -1.93
N ALA A 169 6.72 21.88 -1.98
CA ALA A 169 6.87 20.87 -3.03
C ALA A 169 5.75 19.84 -2.93
N TYR A 170 5.49 19.33 -1.72
CA TYR A 170 4.39 18.39 -1.48
C TYR A 170 3.02 19.02 -1.73
N GLU A 171 2.78 20.27 -1.29
CA GLU A 171 1.53 20.98 -1.59
C GLU A 171 1.27 21.12 -3.10
N SER A 172 2.33 21.34 -3.88
CA SER A 172 2.21 21.41 -5.34
C SER A 172 1.87 20.06 -5.95
N TYR A 173 2.47 19.00 -5.42
CA TYR A 173 2.16 17.63 -5.80
C TYR A 173 0.71 17.22 -5.45
N LEU A 174 0.19 17.64 -4.28
CA LEU A 174 -1.22 17.39 -3.88
C LEU A 174 -2.24 17.94 -4.89
N ARG A 175 -1.93 19.09 -5.52
CA ARG A 175 -2.82 19.74 -6.51
C ARG A 175 -2.83 19.01 -7.85
N GLN A 176 -1.72 18.36 -8.20
CA GLN A 176 -1.52 17.71 -9.49
C GLN A 176 -1.96 16.25 -9.48
N THR A 177 -1.80 15.58 -8.34
CA THR A 177 -1.94 14.12 -8.24
C THR A 177 -2.96 13.74 -7.17
N ALA A 178 -3.93 12.90 -7.54
CA ALA A 178 -4.90 12.37 -6.59
C ALA A 178 -4.27 11.32 -5.65
N ARG A 179 -4.91 11.11 -4.49
CA ARG A 179 -4.41 10.14 -3.50
C ARG A 179 -4.30 8.73 -4.06
N TYR A 180 -5.31 8.27 -4.82
CA TYR A 180 -5.39 6.89 -5.30
C TYR A 180 -5.32 6.76 -6.81
N PHE A 181 -6.12 7.51 -7.56
CA PHE A 181 -6.08 7.44 -9.01
C PHE A 181 -6.60 8.73 -9.63
N ARG A 182 -5.79 9.32 -10.50
CA ARG A 182 -6.17 10.34 -11.45
C ARG A 182 -5.21 10.27 -12.63
N PRO A 183 -5.68 10.09 -13.87
CA PRO A 183 -4.82 10.20 -15.04
C PRO A 183 -4.13 11.57 -15.06
N PRO A 184 -2.82 11.65 -15.37
CA PRO A 184 -2.13 12.93 -15.46
C PRO A 184 -2.82 13.81 -16.50
N SER A 185 -3.19 15.04 -16.13
CA SER A 185 -3.69 16.00 -17.12
C SER A 185 -2.56 16.36 -18.09
N GLY A 186 -2.80 16.17 -19.39
CA GLY A 186 -1.83 16.54 -20.42
C GLY A 186 -1.54 18.06 -20.41
N ARG A 187 -0.24 18.40 -20.33
CA ARG A 187 0.42 19.72 -20.49
C ARG A 187 0.31 20.76 -19.36
N ARG A 188 1.49 21.22 -18.90
CA ARG A 188 2.07 22.51 -19.35
C ARG A 188 3.60 22.41 -19.41
N ASN A 189 4.20 22.98 -20.45
CA ASN A 189 5.64 23.11 -20.60
C ASN A 189 6.15 24.08 -19.54
N ASP A 190 7.05 23.63 -18.67
CA ASP A 190 7.87 24.51 -17.84
C ASP A 190 8.98 25.09 -18.71
N VAL A 191 8.62 26.01 -19.62
CA VAL A 191 9.58 26.89 -20.28
C VAL A 191 9.57 28.21 -19.51
N ASN A 192 10.74 28.51 -18.93
CA ASN A 192 11.19 29.79 -18.38
C ASN A 192 10.59 30.30 -17.06
N GLU A 193 11.33 30.05 -15.98
CA GLU A 193 11.60 31.07 -14.96
C GLU A 193 12.99 30.84 -14.33
N LYS A 194 14.01 31.00 -15.18
CA LYS A 194 15.39 31.30 -14.80
C LYS A 194 15.96 32.28 -15.83
N LEU A 195 15.55 33.53 -15.74
CA LEU A 195 16.31 34.69 -16.18
C LEU A 195 16.15 35.77 -15.11
#